data_AF-A0A4Q3AB07-F1
#
_entry.id   AF-A0A4Q3AB07-F1
#
_cell.length_a   1.000
_cell.length_b   1.000
_cell.length_c   1.000
_cell.angle_alpha   90.00
_cell.angle_beta   90.00
_cell.angle_gamma   90.00
#
_symmetry.space_group_name_H-M   'P 1'
#
loop_
_entity.id
_entity.type
_entity.pdbx_description
1 polymer ?
#
loop_
_entity_poly.entity_id
_entity_poly.type
_entity_poly.pdbx_seq_one_letter_code
_entity_poly.pdbx_strand_id
1 'polypeptide(L)' 'IGGERFAQHRETHVSLFDGSNAGFELTDRKAFAVQYHPEASPGPQDSLYLFEKFVGMLR' A
#
# COMPACT_ATOMS: atom_id res chain seq x y z
N ILE A 1 23.08 21.69 -7.95
CA ILE A 1 21.82 21.00 -8.30
C ILE A 1 21.62 19.89 -7.28
N GLY A 2 20.87 20.18 -6.21
CA GLY A 2 20.63 19.22 -5.13
C GLY A 2 19.83 18.04 -5.68
N GLY A 3 20.41 16.85 -5.65
CA GLY A 3 19.73 15.63 -6.12
C GLY A 3 18.68 15.22 -5.09
N GLU A 4 17.42 15.48 -5.40
CA GLU A 4 16.30 14.84 -4.70
C GLU A 4 16.49 13.32 -4.78
N ARG A 5 16.64 12.66 -3.62
CA ARG A 5 16.80 11.22 -3.55
C ARG A 5 15.42 10.57 -3.71
N PHE A 6 15.25 9.75 -4.74
CA PHE A 6 14.01 8.99 -4.95
C PHE A 6 13.69 8.13 -3.72
N ALA A 7 12.40 8.04 -3.41
CA ALA A 7 11.90 7.19 -2.33
C ALA A 7 12.10 5.70 -2.67
N GLN A 8 12.65 4.95 -1.72
CA GLN A 8 12.80 3.51 -1.86
C GLN A 8 11.50 2.81 -1.45
N HIS A 9 11.07 1.81 -2.22
CA HIS A 9 9.82 1.10 -2.00
C HIS A 9 9.98 -0.42 -2.12
N ARG A 10 9.06 -1.15 -1.52
CA ARG A 10 8.92 -2.61 -1.61
C ARG A 10 7.49 -2.97 -2.01
N GLU A 11 7.35 -3.93 -2.92
CA GLU A 11 6.06 -4.52 -3.27
C GLU A 11 5.45 -5.27 -2.07
N THR A 12 4.15 -5.10 -1.86
CA THR A 12 3.43 -5.74 -0.75
C THR A 12 2.29 -6.65 -1.22
N HIS A 13 1.71 -6.37 -2.39
CA HIS A 13 0.60 -7.11 -2.95
C HIS A 13 0.78 -7.29 -4.45
N VAL A 14 0.46 -8.49 -4.93
CA VAL A 14 0.48 -8.86 -6.34
C VAL A 14 -0.87 -9.46 -6.69
N SER A 15 -1.44 -9.03 -7.82
CA SER A 15 -2.66 -9.61 -8.38
C SER A 15 -2.43 -11.07 -8.77
N LEU A 16 -3.24 -11.98 -8.24
CA LEU A 16 -3.22 -13.38 -8.63
C LEU A 16 -3.83 -13.63 -10.03
N PHE A 17 -4.53 -12.64 -10.60
CA PHE A 17 -5.13 -12.77 -11.93
C PHE A 17 -4.12 -12.62 -13.06
N ASP A 18 -3.15 -11.71 -12.91
CA ASP A 18 -2.26 -11.29 -13.99
C ASP A 18 -0.83 -10.96 -13.54
N GLY A 19 -0.52 -11.04 -12.24
CA GLY A 19 0.80 -10.72 -11.71
C GLY A 19 1.10 -9.23 -11.64
N SER A 20 0.12 -8.34 -11.86
CA SER A 20 0.31 -6.90 -11.72
C SER A 20 0.53 -6.47 -10.27
N ASN A 21 1.26 -5.38 -10.05
CA ASN A 21 1.44 -4.80 -8.72
C ASN A 21 0.08 -4.30 -8.19
N ALA A 22 -0.25 -4.67 -6.96
CA ALA A 22 -1.49 -4.27 -6.29
C ALA A 22 -1.23 -3.45 -5.01
N GLY A 23 0.03 -3.20 -4.67
CA GLY A 23 0.40 -2.37 -3.52
C GLY A 23 1.90 -2.33 -3.25
N PHE A 24 2.31 -1.26 -2.58
CA PHE A 24 3.69 -1.03 -2.18
C PHE A 24 3.77 -0.25 -0.86
N GLU A 25 4.93 -0.28 -0.23
CA GLU A 25 5.25 0.57 0.91
C GLU A 25 6.64 1.19 0.78
N LEU A 26 6.79 2.41 1.28
CA LEU A 26 8.09 3.06 1.32
C LEU A 26 8.94 2.46 2.44
N THR A 27 10.20 2.18 2.14
CA THR A 27 11.15 1.61 3.13
C THR A 27 11.81 2.70 3.97
N ASP A 28 11.72 3.96 3.52
CA ASP A 28 12.39 5.12 4.13
C ASP A 28 11.42 6.13 4.76
N ARG A 29 10.10 5.93 4.60
CA ARG A 29 9.05 6.84 5.09
C ARG A 29 7.81 6.04 5.50
N LYS A 30 7.01 6.58 6.43
CA LYS A 30 5.73 5.99 6.86
C LYS A 30 4.64 6.22 5.79
N ALA A 31 4.73 5.56 4.64
CA ALA A 31 3.71 5.60 3.61
C ALA A 31 3.55 4.25 2.90
N PHE A 32 2.32 3.92 2.53
CA PHE A 32 1.98 2.77 1.71
C PHE A 32 0.77 3.11 0.83
N ALA A 33 0.56 2.33 -0.23
CA ALA A 33 -0.61 2.43 -1.09
C ALA A 33 -1.03 1.05 -1.61
N VAL A 34 -2.30 0.93 -1.97
CA VAL A 34 -2.90 -0.23 -2.63
C VAL A 34 -3.67 0.23 -3.87
N GLN A 35 -3.76 -0.64 -4.88
CA GLN A 35 -4.45 -0.33 -6.13
C GLN A 35 -5.97 -0.56 -6.05
N TYR A 36 -6.41 -1.43 -5.14
CA TYR A 36 -7.81 -1.80 -4.97
C TYR A 36 -8.48 -0.98 -3.86
N HIS A 37 -9.80 -1.13 -3.73
CA HIS A 37 -10.64 -0.44 -2.75
C HIS A 37 -10.72 -1.25 -1.43
N PRO A 38 -9.92 -0.91 -0.39
CA PRO A 38 -9.94 -1.65 0.87
C PRO A 38 -11.23 -1.46 1.67
N GLU A 39 -11.99 -0.39 1.41
CA GLU A 39 -13.24 -0.05 2.09
C GLU A 39 -14.41 -0.97 1.73
N ALA A 40 -14.32 -1.63 0.57
CA ALA A 40 -15.33 -2.52 -0.01
C ALA A 40 -16.77 -1.94 -0.03
N SER A 41 -17.26 -1.47 -1.18
CA SER A 41 -18.68 -1.10 -1.36
C SER A 41 -19.07 -0.99 -2.84
N PRO A 42 -19.64 -2.05 -3.45
CA PRO A 42 -19.82 -3.42 -2.92
C PRO A 42 -18.49 -4.21 -2.91
N GLY A 43 -18.38 -5.26 -2.10
CA GLY A 43 -17.22 -6.16 -2.14
C GLY A 43 -16.92 -6.94 -0.85
N PRO A 44 -15.90 -7.82 -0.87
CA PRO A 44 -15.42 -8.55 0.31
C PRO A 44 -14.62 -7.65 1.26
N GLN A 45 -14.66 -7.94 2.55
CA GLN A 45 -14.02 -7.13 3.61
C GLN A 45 -12.59 -7.56 3.95
N ASP A 46 -11.97 -8.40 3.11
CA ASP A 46 -10.66 -9.02 3.35
C ASP A 46 -9.51 -8.00 3.50
N SER A 47 -9.73 -6.76 3.05
CA SER A 47 -8.73 -5.70 3.03
C SER A 47 -8.89 -4.62 4.10
N LEU A 48 -9.86 -4.76 5.02
CA LEU A 48 -10.10 -3.76 6.07
C LEU A 48 -8.92 -3.57 7.04
N TYR A 49 -8.04 -4.57 7.18
CA TYR A 49 -6.84 -4.49 8.01
C TYR A 49 -5.89 -3.36 7.60
N LEU A 50 -5.97 -2.88 6.35
CA LEU A 50 -5.17 -1.75 5.86
C LEU A 50 -5.49 -0.44 6.59
N PHE A 51 -6.74 -0.26 7.04
CA PHE A 51 -7.11 0.87 7.89
C PHE A 51 -6.50 0.74 9.29
N GLU A 52 -6.48 -0.46 9.86
CA GLU A 52 -5.81 -0.71 11.14
C GLU A 52 -4.30 -0.44 11.05
N LYS A 53 -3.66 -0.87 9.96
CA LYS A 53 -2.25 -0.56 9.65
C LYS A 53 -2.04 0.96 9.59
N PHE A 54 -2.89 1.69 8.85
CA PHE A 54 -2.79 3.14 8.73
C PHE A 54 -2.90 3.84 10.09
N VAL A 55 -3.91 3.49 10.91
CA VAL A 55 -4.07 4.05 12.25
C VAL A 55 -2.88 3.70 13.15
N GLY A 56 -2.34 2.49 13.04
CA GLY A 56 -1.13 2.08 13.73
C GLY A 56 0.09 2.96 13.40
N MET A 57 0.18 3.49 12.19
CA MET A 57 1.30 4.34 11.74
C MET A 57 1.20 5.80 12.25
N LEU A 58 0.01 6.26 12.62
CA LEU A 58 -0.23 7.60 13.19
C LEU A 58 0.29 7.75 14.63
N ARG A 59 0.53 6.63 15.31
CA ARG A 59 1.17 6.58 16.63
C ARG A 59 2.69 6.71 16.50
#